data_AF-A0A3P3RF62-F1
#
_entry.id   AF-A0A3P3RF62-F1
#
_cell.length_a   1.000
_cell.length_b   1.000
_cell.length_c   1.000
_cell.angle_alpha   90.00
_cell.angle_beta   90.00
_cell.angle_gamma   90.00
#
_symmetry.space_group_name_H-M   'P 1'
#
loop_
_entity.id
_entity.type
_entity.pdbx_description
1 polymer ?
#
loop_
_entity_poly.entity_id
_entity_poly.type
_entity_poly.pdbx_seq_one_letter_code
_entity_poly.pdbx_strand_id
1 'polypeptide(L)'
;MTRSVRGNYARLLGGGALLLIGVGLIVYTFLFPIASTAVLCPDSMTQWELFGVSLPVVRSLSVDPMTMQLSWYDGCNTKMTSLWIPLGGSLGFLLGVTVTARELRDSQP
;
A
#
# COMPACT_ATOMS: atom_id res chain seq x y z
N MET A 1 35.39 11.96 -15.12
CA MET A 1 34.22 12.51 -14.38
C MET A 1 32.89 11.82 -14.77
N THR A 2 32.84 10.48 -14.90
CA THR A 2 31.64 9.76 -15.39
C THR A 2 31.02 8.78 -14.38
N ARG A 3 31.66 8.57 -13.21
CA ARG A 3 31.16 7.66 -12.16
C ARG A 3 29.98 8.23 -11.35
N SER A 4 29.82 9.55 -11.26
CA SER A 4 28.79 10.18 -10.43
C SER A 4 27.38 10.02 -11.02
N VAL A 5 27.23 10.23 -12.32
CA VAL A 5 25.93 10.26 -13.00
C VAL A 5 25.22 8.89 -12.99
N ARG A 6 25.96 7.79 -13.20
CA ARG A 6 25.39 6.43 -13.20
C ARG A 6 24.90 5.96 -11.83
N GLY A 7 25.53 6.45 -10.75
CA GLY A 7 25.14 6.13 -9.39
C GLY A 7 23.78 6.72 -9.02
N ASN A 8 23.53 7.97 -9.41
CA ASN A 8 22.29 8.67 -9.10
C ASN A 8 21.09 8.05 -9.83
N TYR A 9 21.23 7.67 -11.12
CA TYR A 9 20.15 7.00 -11.84
C TYR A 9 19.78 5.63 -11.27
N ALA A 10 20.76 4.83 -10.85
CA ALA A 10 20.50 3.52 -10.25
C ALA A 10 19.73 3.65 -8.91
N ARG A 11 20.03 4.69 -8.12
CA ARG A 11 19.34 4.96 -6.85
C ARG A 11 17.95 5.53 -7.06
N LEU A 12 17.76 6.39 -8.05
CA LEU A 12 16.45 6.93 -8.41
C LEU A 12 15.51 5.82 -8.93
N LEU A 13 16.02 4.92 -9.77
CA LEU A 13 15.30 3.72 -10.20
C LEU A 13 15.00 2.79 -9.02
N GLY A 14 15.95 2.61 -8.10
CA GLY A 14 15.75 1.83 -6.88
C GLY A 14 14.67 2.41 -5.96
N GLY A 15 14.68 3.72 -5.73
CA GLY A 15 13.66 4.42 -4.93
C GLY A 15 12.28 4.35 -5.59
N GLY A 16 12.20 4.55 -6.91
CA GLY A 16 10.98 4.37 -7.68
C GLY A 16 10.42 2.95 -7.62
N ALA A 17 11.28 1.94 -7.71
CA ALA A 17 10.87 0.54 -7.56
C ALA A 17 10.32 0.26 -6.16
N LEU A 18 10.98 0.76 -5.10
CA LEU A 18 10.53 0.61 -3.72
C LEU A 18 9.17 1.29 -3.48
N LEU A 19 8.93 2.46 -4.08
CA LEU A 19 7.62 3.13 -4.03
C LEU A 19 6.52 2.26 -4.64
N LEU A 20 6.74 1.75 -5.86
CA LEU A 20 5.76 0.93 -6.56
C LEU A 20 5.49 -0.38 -5.85
N ILE A 21 6.53 -1.03 -5.33
CA ILE A 21 6.41 -2.24 -4.51
C ILE A 21 5.62 -1.93 -3.24
N GLY A 22 5.93 -0.82 -2.56
CA GLY A 22 5.25 -0.41 -1.34
C GLY A 22 3.75 -0.19 -1.53
N VAL A 23 3.39 0.61 -2.54
CA VAL A 23 1.97 0.84 -2.92
C VAL A 23 1.31 -0.46 -3.34
N GLY A 24 1.98 -1.27 -4.15
CA GLY A 24 1.47 -2.56 -4.61
C GLY A 24 1.14 -3.51 -3.45
N LEU A 25 2.01 -3.60 -2.44
CA LEU A 25 1.77 -4.44 -1.26
C LEU A 25 0.61 -3.92 -0.39
N ILE A 26 0.45 -2.61 -0.27
CA ILE A 26 -0.68 -2.01 0.44
C ILE A 26 -1.99 -2.37 -0.27
N VAL A 27 -2.06 -2.18 -1.58
CA VAL A 27 -3.25 -2.53 -2.37
C VAL A 27 -3.52 -4.04 -2.33
N TYR A 28 -2.47 -4.86 -2.46
CA TYR A 28 -2.55 -6.32 -2.38
C TYR A 28 -3.21 -6.79 -1.07
N THR A 29 -2.93 -6.11 0.05
CA THR A 29 -3.53 -6.42 1.35
C THR A 29 -5.05 -6.42 1.28
N PHE A 30 -5.66 -5.45 0.61
CA PHE A 30 -7.12 -5.34 0.53
C PHE A 30 -7.74 -6.21 -0.58
N LEU A 31 -6.96 -6.62 -1.57
CA LEU A 31 -7.43 -7.50 -2.64
C LEU A 31 -7.42 -8.99 -2.25
N PHE A 32 -6.50 -9.40 -1.36
CA PHE A 32 -6.30 -10.79 -1.01
C PHE A 32 -6.36 -11.00 0.52
N PRO A 33 -7.57 -10.97 1.11
CA PRO A 33 -7.76 -11.29 2.52
C PRO A 33 -7.52 -12.78 2.79
N ILE A 34 -6.98 -13.08 3.96
CA ILE A 34 -6.70 -14.45 4.44
C ILE A 34 -7.98 -15.12 4.93
N ALA A 35 -8.92 -14.33 5.47
CA ALA A 35 -10.25 -14.79 5.83
C ALA A 35 -11.31 -13.75 5.48
N SER A 36 -12.52 -14.24 5.21
CA SER A 36 -13.68 -13.43 4.85
C SER A 36 -14.95 -14.09 5.38
N THR A 37 -15.85 -13.29 5.92
CA THR A 37 -17.27 -13.67 5.96
C THR A 37 -17.79 -13.70 4.51
N ALA A 38 -18.54 -14.73 4.12
CA ALA A 38 -18.95 -14.94 2.73
C ALA A 38 -20.44 -14.65 2.58
N VAL A 39 -20.82 -13.38 2.73
CA VAL A 39 -22.21 -12.94 2.53
C VAL A 39 -22.34 -12.34 1.13
N LEU A 40 -23.43 -12.68 0.44
CA LEU A 40 -23.83 -12.05 -0.81
C LEU A 40 -24.16 -10.59 -0.52
N CYS A 41 -23.35 -9.68 -1.05
CA CYS A 41 -23.52 -8.26 -0.86
C CYS A 41 -24.65 -7.76 -1.76
N PRO A 42 -25.67 -7.05 -1.23
CA PRO A 42 -26.63 -6.37 -2.08
C PRO A 42 -25.92 -5.29 -2.91
N ASP A 43 -26.42 -5.05 -4.13
CA ASP A 43 -25.87 -4.05 -5.07
C ASP A 43 -25.85 -2.61 -4.52
N SER A 44 -26.55 -2.36 -3.40
CA SER A 44 -26.67 -1.06 -2.72
C SER A 44 -25.57 -0.79 -1.68
N MET A 45 -24.46 -1.52 -1.72
CA MET A 45 -23.31 -1.26 -0.85
C MET A 45 -22.90 0.21 -0.95
N THR A 46 -22.64 0.85 0.20
CA THR A 46 -22.07 2.20 0.23
C THR A 46 -20.73 2.14 -0.51
N GLN A 47 -20.69 2.66 -1.72
CA GLN A 47 -19.48 2.87 -2.50
C GLN A 47 -19.21 4.37 -2.47
N TRP A 48 -17.96 4.76 -2.21
CA TRP A 48 -17.58 6.15 -2.39
C TRP A 48 -17.23 6.33 -3.87
N GLU A 49 -18.01 7.14 -4.59
CA GLU A 49 -17.62 7.55 -5.93
C GLU A 49 -16.57 8.67 -5.84
N LEU A 50 -15.36 8.39 -6.32
CA LEU A 50 -14.35 9.41 -6.57
C LEU A 50 -14.08 9.46 -8.07
N PHE A 51 -14.42 10.58 -8.72
CA PHE A 51 -14.23 10.77 -10.17
C PHE A 51 -14.86 9.67 -11.05
N GLY A 52 -16.05 9.17 -10.68
CA GLY A 52 -16.74 8.10 -11.41
C GLY A 52 -16.17 6.70 -11.18
N VAL A 53 -15.23 6.54 -10.24
CA VAL A 53 -14.74 5.26 -9.77
C VAL A 53 -15.42 4.94 -8.44
N SER A 54 -16.20 3.87 -8.40
CA SER A 54 -16.76 3.31 -7.18
C SER A 54 -15.65 2.64 -6.35
N LEU A 55 -15.26 3.27 -5.24
CA LEU A 55 -14.30 2.71 -4.30
C LEU A 55 -15.05 1.92 -3.20
N PRO A 56 -14.60 0.70 -2.88
CA PRO A 56 -15.16 -0.04 -1.75
C PRO A 56 -14.88 0.71 -0.45
N VAL A 57 -15.87 0.76 0.44
CA VAL A 57 -15.69 1.34 1.79
C VAL A 57 -14.82 0.38 2.59
N VAL A 58 -13.56 0.75 2.81
CA VAL A 58 -12.69 0.02 3.73
C VAL A 58 -12.73 0.70 5.09
N ARG A 59 -13.21 -0.02 6.11
CA ARG A 59 -13.17 0.42 7.50
C ARG A 59 -12.33 -0.54 8.32
N SER A 60 -11.27 -0.06 8.96
CA SER A 60 -10.55 -0.87 9.94
C SER A 60 -11.43 -1.15 11.15
N LEU A 61 -11.47 -2.41 11.58
CA LEU A 61 -12.23 -2.85 12.76
C LEU A 61 -11.30 -3.01 13.95
N SER A 62 -10.23 -3.77 13.78
CA SER A 62 -9.25 -4.01 14.83
C SER A 62 -7.87 -4.34 14.25
N VAL A 63 -6.86 -4.06 15.05
CA VAL A 63 -5.47 -4.45 14.81
C VAL A 63 -5.03 -5.27 16.01
N ASP A 64 -4.64 -6.52 15.78
CA ASP A 64 -4.06 -7.38 16.79
C ASP A 64 -2.55 -7.54 16.52
N PRO A 65 -1.69 -6.84 17.28
CA PRO A 65 -0.25 -6.94 17.10
C PRO A 65 0.31 -8.28 17.60
N MET A 66 -0.38 -9.00 18.50
CA MET A 66 0.09 -10.28 19.03
C MET A 66 0.00 -11.38 17.96
N THR A 67 -1.08 -11.35 17.17
CA THR A 67 -1.30 -12.29 16.07
C THR A 67 -0.90 -11.73 14.71
N MET A 68 -0.47 -10.46 14.65
CA MET A 68 -0.15 -9.72 13.42
C MET A 68 -1.29 -9.77 12.41
N GLN A 69 -2.50 -9.43 12.87
CA GLN A 69 -3.71 -9.43 12.07
C GLN A 69 -4.36 -8.06 12.03
N LEU A 70 -4.88 -7.71 10.85
CA LEU A 70 -5.73 -6.54 10.61
C LEU A 70 -7.12 -7.06 10.23
N SER A 71 -8.12 -6.72 11.03
CA SER A 71 -9.52 -6.95 10.70
C SER A 71 -10.11 -5.67 10.10
N TRP A 72 -10.81 -5.79 8.99
CA TRP A 72 -11.43 -4.68 8.29
C TRP A 72 -12.74 -5.11 7.65
N TYR A 73 -13.58 -4.12 7.33
CA TYR A 73 -14.89 -4.30 6.75
C TYR A 73 -14.92 -3.61 5.39
N ASP A 74 -15.37 -4.31 4.35
CA ASP A 74 -15.43 -3.80 2.97
C ASP A 74 -16.78 -3.13 2.61
N GLY A 75 -17.63 -2.91 3.62
CA GLY A 75 -19.02 -2.48 3.44
C GLY A 75 -20.03 -3.61 3.59
N CYS A 76 -19.59 -4.86 3.42
CA CYS A 76 -20.43 -6.06 3.42
C CYS A 76 -19.94 -7.18 4.32
N ASN A 77 -18.65 -7.49 4.19
CA ASN A 77 -18.01 -8.63 4.76
C ASN A 77 -16.88 -8.13 5.67
N THR A 78 -16.82 -8.73 6.85
CA THR A 78 -15.63 -8.67 7.68
C THR A 78 -14.55 -9.54 7.04
N LYS A 79 -13.38 -8.96 6.86
CA LYS A 79 -12.17 -9.55 6.29
C LYS A 79 -11.04 -9.49 7.30
N MET A 80 -10.11 -10.43 7.20
CA MET A 80 -8.85 -10.42 7.96
C MET A 80 -7.67 -10.57 7.03
N THR A 81 -6.64 -9.78 7.26
CA THR A 81 -5.38 -9.77 6.50
C THR A 81 -4.20 -9.80 7.45
N SER A 82 -3.06 -10.34 7.00
CA SER A 82 -1.84 -10.27 7.78
C SER A 82 -1.33 -8.83 7.83
N LEU A 83 -0.96 -8.37 9.02
CA LEU A 83 -0.40 -7.04 9.26
C LEU A 83 1.02 -6.91 8.68
N TRP A 84 1.73 -8.02 8.42
CA TRP A 84 3.08 -8.01 7.85
C TRP A 84 3.12 -7.37 6.45
N ILE A 85 2.10 -7.60 5.64
CA ILE A 85 2.03 -7.09 4.27
C ILE A 85 1.87 -5.56 4.24
N PRO A 86 0.85 -4.95 4.89
CA PRO A 86 0.72 -3.50 4.90
C PRO A 86 1.87 -2.81 5.65
N LEU A 87 2.47 -3.44 6.68
CA LEU A 87 3.66 -2.91 7.33
C LEU A 87 4.88 -2.92 6.39
N GLY A 88 5.13 -4.04 5.71
CA GLY A 88 6.20 -4.15 4.73
C GLY A 88 6.00 -3.19 3.56
N GLY A 89 4.77 -3.06 3.07
CA GLY A 89 4.39 -2.11 2.04
C GLY A 89 4.60 -0.65 2.47
N SER A 90 4.17 -0.30 3.68
CA SER A 90 4.38 1.03 4.24
C SER A 90 5.86 1.36 4.43
N LEU A 91 6.65 0.41 4.92
CA LEU A 91 8.10 0.56 5.05
C LEU A 91 8.77 0.75 3.68
N GLY A 92 8.43 -0.10 2.70
CA GLY A 92 8.93 0.00 1.33
C GLY A 92 8.59 1.34 0.68
N PHE A 93 7.36 1.81 0.88
CA PHE A 93 6.93 3.14 0.42
C PHE A 93 7.76 4.25 1.07
N LEU A 94 7.88 4.27 2.39
CA LEU A 94 8.66 5.31 3.11
C LEU A 94 10.14 5.30 2.70
N LEU A 95 10.74 4.12 2.56
CA LEU A 95 12.11 3.98 2.06
C LEU A 95 12.22 4.49 0.62
N GLY A 96 11.25 4.17 -0.24
CA GLY A 96 11.18 4.70 -1.59
C GLY A 96 11.10 6.22 -1.62
N VAL A 97 10.19 6.82 -0.85
CA VAL A 97 10.05 8.29 -0.73
C VAL A 97 11.37 8.92 -0.28
N THR A 98 11.98 8.39 0.78
CA THR A 98 13.20 8.98 1.37
C THR A 98 14.39 8.88 0.43
N VAL A 99 14.57 7.76 -0.29
CA VAL A 99 15.62 7.62 -1.30
C VAL A 99 15.39 8.58 -2.46
N THR A 100 14.19 8.58 -3.05
CA THR A 100 13.88 9.46 -4.17
C THR A 100 13.99 10.94 -3.80
N ALA A 101 13.53 11.34 -2.60
CA ALA A 101 13.61 12.72 -2.14
C ALA A 101 15.05 13.18 -1.88
N ARG A 102 15.93 12.32 -1.36
CA ARG A 102 17.36 12.62 -1.19
C ARG A 102 18.04 12.84 -2.53
N GLU A 103 17.83 11.93 -3.48
CA GLU A 103 18.44 12.04 -4.81
C GLU A 103 17.93 13.28 -5.56
N LEU A 104 16.65 13.65 -5.44
CA LEU A 104 16.12 14.90 -6.00
C LEU A 104 16.76 16.14 -5.37
N ARG A 105 16.98 16.14 -4.05
CA ARG A 105 17.66 17.24 -3.35
C ARG A 105 19.10 17.39 -3.81
N ASP A 106 19.84 16.30 -3.90
CA ASP A 106 21.24 16.29 -4.33
C ASP A 106 21.40 16.65 -5.83
N SER A 107 20.30 16.63 -6.58
CA SER A 107 20.25 17.02 -8.00
C SER A 107 19.93 18.51 -8.22
N GLN A 108 19.56 19.26 -7.18
CA GLN A 108 19.34 20.71 -7.30
C GLN A 108 20.68 21.47 -7.15
N PRO A 109 20.99 22.42 -8.06
CA PRO A 109 22.24 23.18 -8.06
C PRO A 109 22.37 24.17 -6.91
#